data_AF-A0A9D7IDF3-F1
#
_entry.id   AF-A0A9D7IDF3-F1
#
_cell.length_a   1.000
_cell.length_b   1.000
_cell.length_c   1.000
_cell.angle_alpha   90.00
_cell.angle_beta   90.00
_cell.angle_gamma   90.00
#
_symmetry.space_group_name_H-M   'P 1'
#
loop_
_entity.id
_entity.type
_entity.pdbx_description
1 polymer ?
#
loop_
_entity_poly.entity_id
_entity_poly.type
_entity_poly.pdbx_seq_one_letter_code
_entity_poly.pdbx_strand_id
1 'polypeptide(L)'
;MCRNCNSFCKRTSPFDYSWSTTPSQNTNTATGLCAGSYIVTTTDNLGCTSSATITITDPVLQINTSTTNATCAGACTGSATASASGQSPFTYSWSTSPVQTGGNATGLCAGNYSVLVTDNQGCTSTSSVTVTEPLPLQLSAVITNSTCIGCFDGEIDVTVAGGTPGFQYLWSIGEITEDLPILLAGSYSICVVDQNGCSLCDTYTVLDPGTGINTITSSGVSIYPNPFSNSTTIKLDLKGDEKTKLKMYSSIGQCVFETEFYGNEHILNAGNISDGIYFLQLTRESNQNTTLIPCR
;
A
#
# COMPACT_ATOMS: atom_id res chain seq x y z
N MET A 1 -46.24 -55.74 -59.42
CA MET A 1 -46.55 -54.41 -58.88
C MET A 1 -47.78 -54.54 -57.98
N CYS A 2 -47.65 -54.86 -56.68
CA CYS A 2 -48.80 -54.62 -55.79
C CYS A 2 -48.81 -53.11 -55.49
N ARG A 3 -49.88 -52.34 -55.78
CA ARG A 3 -51.27 -52.46 -55.31
C ARG A 3 -51.34 -52.32 -53.79
N ASN A 4 -52.08 -51.31 -53.32
CA ASN A 4 -52.62 -51.09 -51.98
C ASN A 4 -51.96 -51.83 -50.80
N CYS A 5 -51.35 -51.07 -49.89
CA CYS A 5 -51.56 -51.20 -48.45
C CYS A 5 -50.81 -50.07 -47.70
N ASN A 6 -51.55 -49.16 -47.05
CA ASN A 6 -51.28 -48.74 -45.68
C ASN A 6 -49.81 -48.88 -45.20
N SER A 7 -48.93 -47.95 -45.55
CA SER A 7 -47.66 -47.80 -44.84
C SER A 7 -47.92 -47.05 -43.53
N PHE A 8 -48.71 -47.67 -42.65
CA PHE A 8 -48.52 -47.47 -41.21
C PHE A 8 -47.03 -47.73 -40.97
N CYS A 9 -46.26 -46.75 -40.48
CA CYS A 9 -44.97 -47.06 -39.87
C CYS A 9 -45.26 -48.08 -38.76
N LYS A 10 -45.09 -49.36 -39.07
CA LYS A 10 -45.14 -50.42 -38.07
C LYS A 10 -43.86 -50.21 -37.30
N ARG A 11 -43.97 -49.75 -36.06
CA ARG A 11 -42.85 -49.60 -35.13
C ARG A 11 -42.16 -50.96 -34.97
N THR A 12 -41.21 -51.27 -35.85
CA THR A 12 -40.48 -52.54 -35.90
C THR A 12 -39.09 -52.34 -35.34
N SER A 13 -38.71 -53.18 -34.38
CA SER A 13 -37.38 -53.16 -33.80
C SER A 13 -36.32 -53.65 -34.80
N PRO A 14 -35.03 -53.27 -34.62
CA PRO A 14 -34.48 -52.37 -33.60
C PRO A 14 -34.81 -50.89 -33.84
N PHE A 15 -34.76 -50.08 -32.77
CA PHE A 15 -34.89 -48.62 -32.84
C PHE A 15 -33.57 -47.96 -32.50
N ASP A 16 -33.19 -46.97 -33.31
CA ASP A 16 -32.13 -46.02 -32.97
C ASP A 16 -32.72 -44.83 -32.21
N TYR A 17 -32.00 -44.34 -31.21
CA TYR A 17 -32.40 -43.19 -30.40
C TYR A 17 -31.47 -42.01 -30.66
N SER A 18 -32.01 -40.80 -30.65
CA SER A 18 -31.23 -39.57 -30.63
C SER A 18 -31.91 -38.57 -29.70
N TRP A 19 -31.18 -38.14 -28.68
CA TRP A 19 -31.61 -37.12 -27.74
C TRP A 19 -31.04 -35.76 -28.14
N SER A 20 -31.84 -34.69 -27.99
CA SER A 20 -31.43 -33.31 -28.25
C SER A 20 -30.49 -32.74 -27.16
N THR A 21 -29.49 -33.53 -26.76
CA THR A 21 -28.43 -33.18 -25.81
C THR A 21 -27.16 -32.79 -26.55
N THR A 22 -26.20 -32.19 -25.86
CA THR A 22 -24.88 -31.90 -26.42
C THR A 22 -23.80 -32.49 -25.50
N PRO A 23 -23.09 -33.55 -25.91
CA PRO A 23 -23.27 -34.34 -27.15
C PRO A 23 -24.61 -35.10 -27.19
N SER A 24 -25.08 -35.47 -28.39
CA SER A 24 -26.30 -36.28 -28.56
C SER A 24 -26.10 -37.66 -27.90
N GLN A 25 -27.02 -38.04 -27.02
CA GLN A 25 -27.09 -39.40 -26.47
C GLN A 25 -27.88 -40.30 -27.44
N ASN A 26 -27.53 -41.59 -27.52
CA ASN A 26 -28.09 -42.53 -28.51
C ASN A 26 -28.63 -43.84 -27.90
N THR A 27 -28.83 -43.86 -26.59
CA THR A 27 -29.43 -44.96 -25.84
C THR A 27 -30.93 -44.73 -25.63
N ASN A 28 -31.65 -45.80 -25.28
CA ASN A 28 -33.07 -45.73 -24.94
C ASN A 28 -33.35 -44.91 -23.66
N THR A 29 -32.35 -44.70 -22.82
CA THR A 29 -32.39 -43.86 -21.62
C THR A 29 -31.34 -42.77 -21.75
N ALA A 30 -31.71 -41.51 -21.57
CA ALA A 30 -30.77 -40.41 -21.38
C ALA A 30 -30.56 -40.13 -19.89
N THR A 31 -29.33 -39.83 -19.50
CA THR A 31 -28.93 -39.54 -18.12
C THR A 31 -28.14 -38.23 -18.02
N GLY A 32 -27.98 -37.69 -16.80
CA GLY A 32 -27.21 -36.46 -16.56
C GLY A 32 -27.84 -35.22 -17.20
N LEU A 33 -29.16 -35.12 -17.16
CA LEU A 33 -29.91 -34.03 -17.79
C LEU A 33 -30.28 -32.97 -16.75
N CYS A 34 -30.11 -31.70 -17.14
CA CYS A 34 -30.50 -30.54 -16.35
C CYS A 34 -31.98 -30.22 -16.52
N ALA A 35 -32.49 -29.32 -15.68
CA ALA A 35 -33.81 -28.74 -15.90
C ALA A 35 -33.90 -28.12 -17.31
N GLY A 36 -34.93 -28.48 -18.07
CA GLY A 36 -35.03 -28.13 -19.48
C GLY A 36 -35.97 -29.01 -20.28
N SER A 37 -36.09 -28.71 -21.57
CA SER A 37 -36.92 -29.47 -22.51
C SER A 37 -36.05 -30.20 -23.51
N TYR A 38 -36.21 -31.52 -23.60
CA TYR A 38 -35.45 -32.41 -24.46
C TYR A 38 -36.37 -33.12 -25.46
N ILE A 39 -35.89 -33.32 -26.67
CA ILE A 39 -36.57 -34.09 -27.71
C ILE A 39 -35.84 -35.42 -27.85
N VAL A 40 -36.57 -36.52 -27.71
CA VAL A 40 -36.09 -37.85 -28.13
C VAL A 40 -36.67 -38.14 -29.50
N THR A 41 -35.82 -38.51 -30.44
CA THR A 41 -36.20 -38.99 -31.77
C THR A 41 -35.86 -40.46 -31.85
N THR A 42 -36.85 -41.29 -32.16
CA THR A 42 -36.65 -42.70 -32.46
C THR A 42 -36.74 -42.92 -33.96
N THR A 43 -35.83 -43.73 -34.50
CA THR A 43 -35.83 -44.14 -35.91
C THR A 43 -35.93 -45.65 -35.96
N ASP A 44 -36.88 -46.17 -36.74
CA ASP A 44 -36.97 -47.62 -36.96
C ASP A 44 -35.99 -48.09 -38.05
N ASN A 45 -35.88 -49.41 -38.21
CA ASN A 45 -35.01 -50.04 -39.21
C ASN A 45 -35.42 -49.77 -40.68
N LEU A 46 -36.56 -49.13 -40.91
CA LEU A 46 -37.03 -48.71 -42.24
C LEU A 46 -36.83 -47.20 -42.47
N GLY A 47 -36.27 -46.48 -41.49
CA GLY A 47 -35.99 -45.05 -41.55
C GLY A 47 -37.17 -44.15 -41.19
N CYS A 48 -38.30 -44.69 -40.69
CA CYS A 48 -39.38 -43.85 -40.13
C CYS A 48 -38.93 -43.22 -38.81
N THR A 49 -39.16 -41.92 -38.64
CA THR A 49 -38.86 -41.20 -37.40
C THR A 49 -40.13 -40.85 -36.61
N SER A 50 -40.03 -40.86 -35.29
CA SER A 50 -41.04 -40.32 -34.37
C SER A 50 -40.32 -39.54 -33.27
N SER A 51 -40.87 -38.41 -32.86
CA SER A 51 -40.30 -37.60 -31.79
C SER A 51 -41.28 -37.39 -30.64
N ALA A 52 -40.74 -37.24 -29.43
CA ALA A 52 -41.46 -36.86 -28.24
C ALA A 52 -40.66 -35.80 -27.47
N THR A 53 -41.37 -34.87 -26.82
CA THR A 53 -40.75 -33.85 -25.95
C THR A 53 -40.90 -34.26 -24.50
N ILE A 54 -39.80 -34.20 -23.74
CA ILE A 54 -39.72 -34.48 -22.31
C ILE A 54 -39.24 -33.21 -21.63
N THR A 55 -39.95 -32.77 -20.58
CA THR A 55 -39.55 -31.62 -19.76
C THR A 55 -39.08 -32.11 -18.38
N ILE A 56 -37.89 -31.70 -17.98
CA ILE A 56 -37.33 -31.93 -16.65
C ILE A 56 -37.58 -30.67 -15.82
N THR A 57 -38.31 -30.83 -14.72
CA THR A 57 -38.78 -29.74 -13.84
C THR A 57 -37.97 -29.60 -12.55
N ASP A 58 -36.76 -30.15 -12.50
CA ASP A 58 -35.86 -30.00 -11.34
C ASP A 58 -35.58 -28.50 -11.07
N PRO A 59 -35.27 -28.12 -9.82
CA PRO A 59 -34.90 -26.74 -9.52
C PRO A 59 -33.69 -26.32 -10.37
N VAL A 60 -33.85 -25.25 -11.15
CA VAL A 60 -32.78 -24.68 -11.96
C VAL A 60 -31.63 -24.26 -11.05
N LEU A 61 -30.40 -24.62 -11.40
CA LEU A 61 -29.22 -24.16 -10.68
C LEU A 61 -29.13 -22.63 -10.75
N GLN A 62 -29.20 -21.97 -9.60
CA GLN A 62 -29.03 -20.52 -9.46
C GLN A 62 -27.87 -20.22 -8.50
N ILE A 63 -27.21 -19.09 -8.71
CA ILE A 63 -26.07 -18.64 -7.89
C ILE A 63 -26.36 -17.22 -7.43
N ASN A 64 -26.33 -17.00 -6.11
CA ASN A 64 -26.30 -15.68 -5.52
C ASN A 64 -24.89 -15.38 -5.00
N THR A 65 -24.34 -14.24 -5.42
CA THR A 65 -22.99 -13.82 -5.04
C THR A 65 -22.99 -12.52 -4.25
N SER A 66 -22.03 -12.37 -3.35
CA SER A 66 -21.75 -11.10 -2.67
C SER A 66 -20.24 -10.89 -2.53
N THR A 67 -19.81 -9.65 -2.31
CA THR A 67 -18.39 -9.29 -2.20
C THR A 67 -18.09 -8.36 -1.05
N THR A 68 -16.85 -8.47 -0.58
CA THR A 68 -16.19 -7.50 0.28
C THR A 68 -14.97 -6.97 -0.47
N ASN A 69 -14.87 -5.64 -0.58
CA ASN A 69 -13.76 -4.97 -1.26
C ASN A 69 -12.45 -5.08 -0.47
N ALA A 70 -11.33 -4.90 -1.16
CA ALA A 70 -10.03 -4.80 -0.52
C ALA A 70 -9.95 -3.50 0.31
N THR A 71 -9.26 -3.59 1.44
CA THR A 71 -9.19 -2.51 2.45
C THR A 71 -8.21 -1.41 2.07
N CYS A 72 -7.11 -1.77 1.40
CA CYS A 72 -6.04 -0.87 0.99
C CYS A 72 -5.72 -1.07 -0.49
N ALA A 73 -5.23 -0.02 -1.15
CA ALA A 73 -4.74 -0.13 -2.53
C ALA A 73 -3.61 -1.17 -2.63
N GLY A 74 -3.73 -2.09 -3.57
CA GLY A 74 -2.79 -3.18 -3.79
C GLY A 74 -2.86 -4.31 -2.76
N ALA A 75 -3.71 -4.22 -1.74
CA ALA A 75 -3.88 -5.29 -0.76
C ALA A 75 -4.88 -6.34 -1.26
N CYS A 76 -4.58 -7.61 -0.97
CA CYS A 76 -5.44 -8.74 -1.32
C CYS A 76 -6.29 -9.17 -0.13
N THR A 77 -7.03 -8.23 0.47
CA THR A 77 -7.87 -8.47 1.66
C THR A 77 -9.35 -8.66 1.34
N GLY A 78 -9.73 -8.51 0.07
CA GLY A 78 -11.10 -8.71 -0.39
C GLY A 78 -11.56 -10.16 -0.28
N SER A 79 -12.88 -10.35 -0.39
CA SER A 79 -13.51 -11.66 -0.40
C SER A 79 -14.76 -11.68 -1.27
N ALA A 80 -15.17 -12.87 -1.68
CA ALA A 80 -16.39 -13.12 -2.42
C ALA A 80 -17.07 -14.39 -1.89
N THR A 81 -18.40 -14.36 -1.79
CA THR A 81 -19.19 -15.55 -1.47
C THR A 81 -20.13 -15.89 -2.61
N ALA A 82 -20.39 -17.18 -2.77
CA ALA A 82 -21.34 -17.76 -3.69
C ALA A 82 -22.20 -18.76 -2.93
N SER A 83 -23.52 -18.62 -3.07
CA SER A 83 -24.50 -19.56 -2.53
C SER A 83 -25.34 -20.08 -3.69
N ALA A 84 -25.42 -21.41 -3.80
CA ALA A 84 -26.14 -22.08 -4.86
C ALA A 84 -27.47 -22.65 -4.39
N SER A 85 -28.47 -22.65 -5.26
CA SER A 85 -29.72 -23.40 -5.09
C SER A 85 -29.93 -24.31 -6.30
N GLY A 86 -30.46 -25.52 -6.10
CA GLY A 86 -30.51 -26.57 -7.12
C GLY A 86 -30.39 -27.95 -6.49
N GLN A 87 -29.86 -28.92 -7.24
CA GLN A 87 -29.67 -30.29 -6.77
C GLN A 87 -28.31 -30.47 -6.07
N SER A 88 -28.33 -30.45 -4.74
CA SER A 88 -27.14 -30.69 -3.89
C SER A 88 -26.58 -32.12 -4.04
N PRO A 89 -25.27 -32.36 -3.82
CA PRO A 89 -24.22 -31.40 -3.44
C PRO A 89 -23.76 -30.47 -4.56
N PHE A 90 -23.19 -29.33 -4.17
CA PHE A 90 -22.59 -28.35 -5.08
C PHE A 90 -21.07 -28.37 -4.98
N THR A 91 -20.40 -28.19 -6.11
CA THR A 91 -18.95 -27.93 -6.19
C THR A 91 -18.74 -26.53 -6.73
N TYR A 92 -17.72 -25.83 -6.23
CA TYR A 92 -17.38 -24.47 -6.63
C TYR A 92 -15.99 -24.46 -7.24
N SER A 93 -15.75 -23.55 -8.17
CA SER A 93 -14.43 -23.29 -8.75
C SER A 93 -14.32 -21.82 -9.08
N TRP A 94 -13.58 -21.09 -8.27
CA TRP A 94 -13.31 -19.67 -8.49
C TRP A 94 -12.14 -19.48 -9.45
N SER A 95 -12.22 -18.46 -10.30
CA SER A 95 -11.14 -18.05 -11.22
C SER A 95 -10.00 -17.33 -10.48
N THR A 96 -9.47 -17.97 -9.43
CA THR A 96 -8.34 -17.51 -8.61
C THR A 96 -7.09 -18.33 -8.90
N SER A 97 -5.93 -17.86 -8.47
CA SER A 97 -4.66 -18.59 -8.55
C SER A 97 -4.00 -18.65 -7.16
N PRO A 98 -4.01 -19.80 -6.46
CA PRO A 98 -4.59 -21.08 -6.86
C PRO A 98 -6.13 -21.04 -6.89
N VAL A 99 -6.74 -22.00 -7.59
CA VAL A 99 -8.20 -22.16 -7.66
C VAL A 99 -8.75 -22.45 -6.27
N GLN A 100 -9.71 -21.66 -5.83
CA GLN A 100 -10.45 -21.90 -4.59
C GLN A 100 -11.75 -22.66 -4.90
N THR A 101 -12.05 -23.69 -4.12
CA THR A 101 -13.16 -24.63 -4.41
C THR A 101 -14.31 -24.57 -3.39
N GLY A 102 -14.26 -23.64 -2.45
CA GLY A 102 -15.34 -23.38 -1.49
C GLY A 102 -16.34 -22.34 -2.01
N GLY A 103 -17.51 -22.29 -1.36
CA GLY A 103 -18.49 -21.21 -1.58
C GLY A 103 -18.00 -19.83 -1.13
N ASN A 104 -16.87 -19.75 -0.43
CA ASN A 104 -16.20 -18.50 -0.06
C ASN A 104 -14.81 -18.49 -0.70
N ALA A 105 -14.48 -17.39 -1.38
CA ALA A 105 -13.15 -17.07 -1.87
C ALA A 105 -12.59 -15.87 -1.10
N THR A 106 -11.41 -16.03 -0.50
CA THR A 106 -10.76 -15.00 0.32
C THR A 106 -9.39 -14.66 -0.23
N GLY A 107 -8.78 -13.59 0.29
CA GLY A 107 -7.45 -13.17 -0.14
C GLY A 107 -7.46 -12.56 -1.54
N LEU A 108 -8.56 -11.91 -1.92
CA LEU A 108 -8.77 -11.38 -3.27
C LEU A 108 -8.22 -9.95 -3.36
N CYS A 109 -7.38 -9.69 -4.35
CA CYS A 109 -6.96 -8.34 -4.74
C CYS A 109 -8.08 -7.67 -5.55
N ALA A 110 -7.96 -6.37 -5.86
CA ALA A 110 -8.88 -5.74 -6.78
C ALA A 110 -8.87 -6.45 -8.15
N GLY A 111 -10.06 -6.76 -8.67
CA GLY A 111 -10.21 -7.53 -9.90
C GLY A 111 -11.59 -8.16 -10.08
N ASN A 112 -11.76 -8.79 -11.23
CA ASN A 112 -12.98 -9.54 -11.56
C ASN A 112 -12.76 -11.04 -11.32
N TYR A 113 -13.65 -11.64 -10.56
CA TYR A 113 -13.64 -13.06 -10.24
C TYR A 113 -14.92 -13.72 -10.72
N SER A 114 -14.78 -14.87 -11.36
CA SER A 114 -15.90 -15.72 -11.74
C SER A 114 -15.91 -16.97 -10.87
N VAL A 115 -17.11 -17.47 -10.58
CA VAL A 115 -17.31 -18.76 -9.92
C VAL A 115 -18.11 -19.65 -10.86
N LEU A 116 -17.58 -20.83 -11.13
CA LEU A 116 -18.29 -21.94 -11.74
C LEU A 116 -18.85 -22.82 -10.63
N VAL A 117 -20.16 -23.03 -10.62
CA VAL A 117 -20.83 -23.96 -9.70
C VAL A 117 -21.36 -25.14 -10.50
N THR A 118 -21.10 -26.35 -10.02
CA THR A 118 -21.65 -27.59 -10.58
C THR A 118 -22.50 -28.30 -9.53
N ASP A 119 -23.70 -28.72 -9.90
CA ASP A 119 -24.61 -29.49 -9.04
C ASP A 119 -24.40 -31.02 -9.16
N ASN A 120 -25.20 -31.81 -8.43
CA ASN A 120 -25.07 -33.28 -8.42
C ASN A 120 -25.39 -33.94 -9.77
N GLN A 121 -26.17 -33.28 -10.62
CA GLN A 121 -26.54 -33.80 -11.94
C GLN A 121 -25.53 -33.42 -13.02
N GLY A 122 -24.47 -32.68 -12.65
CA GLY A 122 -23.46 -32.17 -13.57
C GLY A 122 -23.85 -30.87 -14.26
N CYS A 123 -24.94 -30.22 -13.83
CA CYS A 123 -25.37 -28.94 -14.36
C CYS A 123 -24.46 -27.84 -13.85
N THR A 124 -24.06 -26.96 -14.76
CA THR A 124 -23.14 -25.86 -14.43
C THR A 124 -23.81 -24.52 -14.56
N SER A 125 -23.43 -23.59 -13.69
CA SER A 125 -23.79 -22.18 -13.79
C SER A 125 -22.58 -21.32 -13.42
N THR A 126 -22.54 -20.10 -13.95
CA THR A 126 -21.45 -19.16 -13.68
C THR A 126 -22.00 -17.83 -13.20
N SER A 127 -21.33 -17.24 -12.23
CA SER A 127 -21.56 -15.86 -11.81
C SER A 127 -20.22 -15.13 -11.71
N SER A 128 -20.25 -13.81 -11.82
CA SER A 128 -19.07 -12.96 -11.71
C SER A 128 -19.28 -11.88 -10.68
N VAL A 129 -18.19 -11.52 -10.00
CA VAL A 129 -18.14 -10.43 -9.06
C VAL A 129 -16.91 -9.57 -9.29
N THR A 130 -16.99 -8.31 -8.87
CA THR A 130 -15.86 -7.38 -8.90
C THR A 130 -15.48 -7.03 -7.47
N VAL A 131 -14.20 -7.20 -7.14
CA VAL A 131 -13.57 -6.68 -5.93
C VAL A 131 -12.90 -5.37 -6.31
N THR A 132 -13.25 -4.27 -5.63
CA THR A 132 -12.58 -2.98 -5.81
C THR A 132 -11.64 -2.69 -4.65
N GLU A 133 -10.82 -1.65 -4.78
CA GLU A 133 -9.93 -1.12 -3.75
C GLU A 133 -9.99 0.41 -3.72
N PRO A 134 -9.62 1.07 -2.62
CA PRO A 134 -9.52 2.52 -2.57
C PRO A 134 -8.37 3.03 -3.44
N LEU A 135 -8.33 4.35 -3.69
CA LEU A 135 -7.17 4.98 -4.30
C LEU A 135 -5.94 4.83 -3.39
N PRO A 136 -4.71 4.69 -3.96
CA PRO A 136 -3.49 4.65 -3.15
C PRO A 136 -3.35 5.90 -2.28
N LEU A 137 -2.89 5.72 -1.05
CA LEU A 137 -2.53 6.84 -0.19
C LEU A 137 -1.33 7.57 -0.81
N GLN A 138 -1.37 8.89 -0.84
CA GLN A 138 -0.34 9.76 -1.40
C GLN A 138 -0.06 10.90 -0.44
N LEU A 139 1.22 11.22 -0.25
CA LEU A 139 1.68 12.35 0.53
C LEU A 139 2.45 13.30 -0.38
N SER A 140 2.21 14.59 -0.18
CA SER A 140 2.99 15.68 -0.76
C SER A 140 3.13 16.77 0.30
N ALA A 141 4.17 17.58 0.20
CA ALA A 141 4.37 18.66 1.16
C ALA A 141 4.94 19.92 0.50
N VAL A 142 4.56 21.07 1.05
CA VAL A 142 5.20 22.35 0.82
C VAL A 142 6.07 22.66 2.04
N ILE A 143 7.36 22.90 1.81
CA ILE A 143 8.32 23.11 2.89
C ILE A 143 8.77 24.58 2.87
N THR A 144 8.59 25.26 4.00
CA THR A 144 9.19 26.56 4.26
C THR A 144 10.47 26.35 5.06
N ASN A 145 11.60 26.75 4.49
CA ASN A 145 12.90 26.66 5.17
C ASN A 145 13.04 27.74 6.24
N SER A 146 13.87 27.47 7.24
CA SER A 146 14.16 28.42 8.30
C SER A 146 14.90 29.65 7.75
N THR A 147 14.60 30.84 8.28
CA THR A 147 15.22 32.09 7.79
C THR A 147 16.63 32.31 8.34
N CYS A 148 17.01 31.62 9.42
CA CYS A 148 18.30 31.77 10.07
C CYS A 148 18.80 30.44 10.66
N ILE A 149 20.10 30.34 10.92
CA ILE A 149 20.65 29.17 11.62
C ILE A 149 20.07 29.11 13.03
N GLY A 150 19.36 28.03 13.34
CA GLY A 150 18.74 27.82 14.65
C GLY A 150 17.41 28.55 14.89
N CYS A 151 16.84 29.21 13.88
CA CYS A 151 15.51 29.80 13.98
C CYS A 151 14.42 28.72 13.96
N PHE A 152 13.39 28.89 14.79
CA PHE A 152 12.19 28.04 14.82
C PHE A 152 11.10 28.67 13.96
N ASP A 153 11.34 28.75 12.66
CA ASP A 153 10.43 29.39 11.70
C ASP A 153 10.28 28.61 10.40
N GLY A 154 10.83 27.39 10.35
CA GLY A 154 10.51 26.45 9.29
C GLY A 154 9.10 25.89 9.45
N GLU A 155 8.56 25.34 8.37
CA GLU A 155 7.21 24.78 8.32
C GLU A 155 7.15 23.63 7.33
N ILE A 156 6.33 22.63 7.64
CA ILE A 156 5.93 21.60 6.68
C ILE A 156 4.40 21.58 6.62
N ASP A 157 3.86 21.97 5.48
CA ASP A 157 2.44 21.90 5.11
C ASP A 157 2.25 20.62 4.28
N VAL A 158 1.54 19.64 4.82
CA VAL A 158 1.33 18.32 4.20
C VAL A 158 -0.04 18.30 3.55
N THR A 159 -0.11 17.69 2.36
CA THR A 159 -1.38 17.35 1.71
C THR A 159 -1.46 15.85 1.52
N VAL A 160 -2.51 15.24 2.10
CA VAL A 160 -2.86 13.83 1.91
C VAL A 160 -3.90 13.67 0.80
N ALA A 161 -3.67 12.71 -0.11
CA ALA A 161 -4.62 12.32 -1.14
C ALA A 161 -4.82 10.80 -1.20
N GLY A 162 -5.95 10.36 -1.76
CA GLY A 162 -6.31 8.94 -1.83
C GLY A 162 -6.65 8.33 -0.48
N GLY A 163 -6.49 7.00 -0.35
CA GLY A 163 -6.85 6.26 0.86
C GLY A 163 -8.34 6.35 1.23
N THR A 164 -8.65 5.95 2.47
CA THR A 164 -9.99 6.04 3.06
C THR A 164 -10.03 7.18 4.10
N PRO A 165 -10.92 8.18 3.95
CA PRO A 165 -10.96 9.34 4.85
C PRO A 165 -11.06 8.97 6.33
N GLY A 166 -10.35 9.72 7.18
CA GLY A 166 -10.20 9.41 8.62
C GLY A 166 -8.73 9.17 8.98
N PHE A 167 -7.86 10.08 8.55
CA PHE A 167 -6.41 9.94 8.68
C PHE A 167 -5.91 10.22 10.10
N GLN A 168 -4.86 9.50 10.47
CA GLN A 168 -4.10 9.71 11.68
C GLN A 168 -2.65 9.98 11.30
N TYR A 169 -2.03 10.95 11.96
CA TYR A 169 -0.68 11.41 11.68
C TYR A 169 0.21 11.07 12.87
N LEU A 170 1.46 10.68 12.59
CA LEU A 170 2.49 10.54 13.61
C LEU A 170 3.82 10.98 13.04
N TRP A 171 4.34 12.07 13.59
CA TRP A 171 5.66 12.58 13.25
C TRP A 171 6.75 11.93 14.10
N SER A 172 7.98 11.92 13.59
CA SER A 172 9.17 11.42 14.30
C SER A 172 9.44 12.14 15.62
N ILE A 173 8.90 13.35 15.77
CA ILE A 173 8.95 14.17 16.99
C ILE A 173 7.78 13.93 17.95
N GLY A 174 6.84 13.04 17.60
CA GLY A 174 5.69 12.67 18.43
C GLY A 174 4.42 13.49 18.22
N GLU A 175 4.45 14.48 17.33
CA GLU A 175 3.27 15.27 16.96
C GLU A 175 2.28 14.46 16.12
N ILE A 176 0.99 14.82 16.23
CA ILE A 176 -0.14 14.09 15.61
C ILE A 176 -1.02 14.97 14.70
N THR A 177 -0.58 16.18 14.40
CA THR A 177 -1.22 17.07 13.43
C THR A 177 -0.78 16.74 12.00
N GLU A 178 -1.59 17.13 11.02
CA GLU A 178 -1.22 17.01 9.60
C GLU A 178 0.00 17.87 9.30
N ASP A 179 -0.08 19.15 9.67
CA ASP A 179 0.99 20.13 9.45
C ASP A 179 1.85 20.32 10.69
N LEU A 180 3.10 20.70 10.46
CA LEU A 180 4.04 21.11 11.49
C LEU A 180 4.44 22.56 11.31
N PRO A 181 3.90 23.48 12.14
CA PRO A 181 4.38 24.85 12.17
C PRO A 181 5.62 24.97 13.08
N ILE A 182 6.47 25.98 12.83
CA ILE A 182 7.52 26.45 13.77
C ILE A 182 8.55 25.35 14.06
N LEU A 183 9.32 25.00 13.02
CA LEU A 183 10.35 23.97 13.04
C LEU A 183 11.76 24.57 12.96
N LEU A 184 12.71 23.85 13.56
CA LEU A 184 14.13 24.03 13.26
C LEU A 184 14.46 23.40 11.90
N ALA A 185 15.62 23.76 11.35
CA ALA A 185 16.21 22.92 10.31
C ALA A 185 16.47 21.51 10.84
N GLY A 186 16.11 20.52 10.03
CA GLY A 186 16.11 19.13 10.45
C GLY A 186 15.34 18.23 9.48
N SER A 187 15.42 16.93 9.74
CA SER A 187 14.66 15.92 9.01
C SER A 187 13.49 15.45 9.86
N TYR A 188 12.30 15.47 9.27
CA TYR A 188 11.03 15.16 9.91
C TYR A 188 10.35 14.05 9.11
N SER A 189 10.16 12.89 9.73
CA SER A 189 9.45 11.77 9.11
C SER A 189 8.01 11.77 9.61
N ILE A 190 7.05 11.64 8.70
CA ILE A 190 5.64 11.46 9.02
C ILE A 190 5.22 10.06 8.61
N CYS A 191 4.40 9.42 9.43
CA CYS A 191 3.62 8.26 9.04
C CYS A 191 2.14 8.62 9.12
N VAL A 192 1.43 8.44 8.02
CA VAL A 192 -0.02 8.65 7.92
C VAL A 192 -0.71 7.30 7.82
N VAL A 193 -1.75 7.10 8.61
CA VAL A 193 -2.59 5.90 8.60
C VAL A 193 -4.02 6.31 8.28
N ASP A 194 -4.67 5.63 7.34
CA ASP A 194 -6.06 5.87 6.98
C ASP A 194 -7.06 5.11 7.88
N GLN A 195 -8.37 5.33 7.71
CA GLN A 195 -9.40 4.70 8.55
C GLN A 195 -9.39 3.16 8.48
N ASN A 196 -8.92 2.59 7.37
CA ASN A 196 -8.84 1.15 7.16
C ASN A 196 -7.51 0.55 7.63
N GLY A 197 -6.62 1.36 8.21
CA GLY A 197 -5.31 0.95 8.71
C GLY A 197 -4.21 0.91 7.65
N CYS A 198 -4.45 1.47 6.46
CA CYS A 198 -3.44 1.58 5.41
C CYS A 198 -2.45 2.68 5.76
N SER A 199 -1.14 2.41 5.71
CA SER A 199 -0.12 3.37 6.13
C SER A 199 0.86 3.74 5.02
N LEU A 200 1.29 5.00 5.02
CA LEU A 200 2.36 5.52 4.18
C LEU A 200 3.22 6.45 5.04
N CYS A 201 4.54 6.28 4.97
CA CYS A 201 5.48 7.17 5.63
C CYS A 201 6.33 7.90 4.58
N ASP A 202 6.65 9.16 4.86
CA ASP A 202 7.54 9.98 4.06
C ASP A 202 8.48 10.79 4.97
N THR A 203 9.53 11.37 4.41
CA THR A 203 10.49 12.18 5.15
C THR A 203 10.78 13.47 4.43
N TYR A 204 10.56 14.57 5.14
CA TYR A 204 10.79 15.93 4.67
C TYR A 204 11.98 16.55 5.40
N THR A 205 12.67 17.49 4.75
CA THR A 205 13.81 18.19 5.34
C THR A 205 13.56 19.68 5.30
N VAL A 206 13.55 20.31 6.47
CA VAL A 206 13.61 21.76 6.62
C VAL A 206 15.09 22.16 6.62
N LEU A 207 15.45 23.08 5.74
CA LEU A 207 16.80 23.61 5.63
C LEU A 207 16.91 24.94 6.37
N ASP A 208 18.14 25.33 6.73
CA ASP A 208 18.50 26.69 7.12
C ASP A 208 19.58 27.23 6.16
N PRO A 209 19.93 28.53 6.22
CA PRO A 209 20.99 29.09 5.39
C PRO A 209 22.40 28.52 5.65
N GLY A 210 22.58 27.68 6.68
CA GLY A 210 23.83 26.96 6.98
C GLY A 210 23.90 25.55 6.39
N THR A 211 22.80 25.02 5.84
CA THR A 211 22.80 23.71 5.17
C THR A 211 23.58 23.77 3.85
N GLY A 212 24.82 23.29 3.90
CA GLY A 212 25.88 23.49 2.91
C GLY A 212 27.26 23.69 3.56
N ILE A 213 27.30 23.96 4.86
CA ILE A 213 28.53 23.96 5.65
C ILE A 213 28.87 22.51 6.00
N ASN A 214 29.94 21.98 5.40
CA ASN A 214 30.52 20.70 5.79
C ASN A 214 30.83 20.71 7.29
N THR A 215 30.11 19.92 8.08
CA THR A 215 30.53 19.52 9.42
C THR A 215 31.88 18.82 9.31
N ILE A 216 32.98 19.56 9.52
CA ILE A 216 34.24 18.94 9.89
C ILE A 216 34.05 18.53 11.34
N THR A 217 34.04 17.22 11.61
CA THR A 217 34.32 16.68 12.94
C THR A 217 35.69 17.21 13.36
N SER A 218 35.72 18.33 14.09
CA SER A 218 36.98 18.97 14.46
C SER A 218 37.65 18.14 15.55
N SER A 219 38.46 17.17 15.14
CA SER A 219 39.58 16.69 15.96
C SER A 219 40.41 17.93 16.33
N GLY A 220 40.30 18.38 17.59
CA GLY A 220 41.05 19.55 18.09
C GLY A 220 40.26 20.61 18.84
N VAL A 221 38.93 20.51 19.01
CA VAL A 221 38.17 21.45 19.87
C VAL A 221 37.63 20.71 21.09
N SER A 222 37.92 21.22 22.29
CA SER A 222 37.42 20.67 23.55
C SER A 222 36.99 21.79 24.49
N ILE A 223 35.81 21.67 25.07
CA ILE A 223 35.26 22.65 26.02
C ILE A 223 35.01 21.95 27.35
N TYR A 224 35.44 22.57 28.44
CA TYR A 224 35.21 22.03 29.78
C TYR A 224 35.08 23.15 30.81
N PRO A 225 34.28 22.94 31.88
CA PRO A 225 34.21 23.87 33.00
C PRO A 225 35.59 24.00 33.65
N ASN A 226 36.02 25.22 33.96
CA ASN A 226 37.25 25.51 34.67
C ASN A 226 37.06 25.15 36.16
N PRO A 227 37.72 24.09 36.66
CA PRO A 227 37.48 23.59 38.01
C PRO A 227 37.95 24.56 39.12
N PHE A 228 38.68 25.62 38.76
CA PHE A 228 39.25 26.57 39.72
C PHE A 228 38.58 27.95 39.71
N SER A 229 37.66 28.25 38.79
CA SER A 229 37.18 29.64 38.64
C SER A 229 35.72 29.83 38.20
N ASN A 230 34.85 28.81 38.25
CA ASN A 230 33.46 28.88 37.77
C ASN A 230 33.31 29.39 36.31
N SER A 231 34.40 29.42 35.54
CA SER A 231 34.46 29.92 34.17
C SER A 231 34.54 28.76 33.17
N THR A 232 34.23 29.01 31.90
CA THR A 232 34.34 27.98 30.85
C THR A 232 35.69 28.09 30.14
N THR A 233 36.38 26.96 30.00
CA THR A 233 37.64 26.88 29.25
C THR A 233 37.40 26.29 27.87
N ILE A 234 37.86 26.97 26.84
CA ILE A 234 37.87 26.48 25.45
C ILE A 234 39.31 26.12 25.11
N LYS A 235 39.55 24.84 24.82
CA LYS A 235 40.82 24.33 24.32
C LYS A 235 40.72 24.10 22.82
N LEU A 236 41.64 24.71 22.08
CA LEU A 236 41.78 24.58 20.64
C LEU A 236 43.17 24.04 20.29
N ASP A 237 43.24 22.93 19.56
CA ASP A 237 44.40 22.41 18.85
C ASP A 237 44.12 22.55 17.35
N LEU A 238 44.50 23.70 16.80
CA LEU A 238 44.32 24.04 15.39
C LEU A 238 45.69 24.04 14.73
N LYS A 239 45.93 23.19 13.73
CA LYS A 239 47.20 23.25 12.99
C LYS A 239 47.27 24.53 12.13
N GLY A 240 48.34 25.31 12.29
CA GLY A 240 48.69 26.51 11.52
C GLY A 240 49.16 27.69 12.38
N ASP A 241 50.06 28.51 11.83
CA ASP A 241 50.59 29.74 12.48
C ASP A 241 49.83 31.02 12.06
N GLU A 242 48.58 30.87 11.62
CA GLU A 242 47.77 31.97 11.10
C GLU A 242 46.94 32.63 12.20
N LYS A 243 46.66 33.93 12.03
CA LYS A 243 45.73 34.63 12.91
C LYS A 243 44.34 34.03 12.76
N THR A 244 43.79 33.61 13.89
CA THR A 244 42.46 33.03 13.97
C THR A 244 41.59 33.86 14.90
N LYS A 245 40.40 34.19 14.40
CA LYS A 245 39.35 34.86 15.16
C LYS A 245 38.34 33.82 15.61
N LEU A 246 38.07 33.79 16.92
CA LEU A 246 37.04 32.97 17.52
C LEU A 246 35.90 33.87 18.01
N LYS A 247 34.68 33.55 17.61
CA LYS A 247 33.46 34.08 18.20
C LYS A 247 32.63 32.94 18.78
N MET A 248 31.92 33.21 19.86
CA MET A 248 30.94 32.28 20.42
C MET A 248 29.59 32.97 20.47
N TYR A 249 28.58 32.27 19.98
CA TYR A 249 27.21 32.73 19.96
C TYR A 249 26.35 31.87 20.87
N SER A 250 25.40 32.48 21.58
CA SER A 250 24.35 31.74 22.27
C SER A 250 23.39 31.09 21.27
N SER A 251 22.50 30.23 21.77
CA SER A 251 21.43 29.60 20.98
C SER A 251 20.46 30.59 20.31
N ILE A 252 20.45 31.86 20.74
CA ILE A 252 19.66 32.95 20.15
C ILE A 252 20.49 33.88 19.26
N GLY A 253 21.72 33.48 18.89
CA GLY A 253 22.58 34.23 17.96
C GLY A 253 23.31 35.43 18.56
N GLN A 254 23.27 35.65 19.88
CA GLN A 254 24.01 36.74 20.53
C GLN A 254 25.49 36.37 20.69
N CYS A 255 26.41 37.23 20.24
CA CYS A 255 27.84 37.05 20.49
C CYS A 255 28.15 37.24 21.98
N VAL A 256 28.56 36.18 22.65
CA VAL A 256 28.84 36.14 24.09
C VAL A 256 30.35 36.14 24.40
N PHE A 257 31.19 35.79 23.43
CA PHE A 257 32.64 35.81 23.57
C PHE A 257 33.32 36.03 22.21
N GLU A 258 34.37 36.82 22.19
CA GLU A 258 35.17 37.11 21.00
C GLU A 258 36.64 37.28 21.37
N THR A 259 37.52 36.61 20.64
CA THR A 259 38.98 36.74 20.83
C THR A 259 39.74 36.43 19.54
N GLU A 260 41.00 36.86 19.49
CA GLU A 260 41.93 36.61 18.40
C GLU A 260 43.21 36.00 18.96
N PHE A 261 43.73 34.99 18.28
CA PHE A 261 44.95 34.28 18.70
C PHE A 261 45.79 33.82 17.51
N TYR A 262 47.05 33.45 17.80
CA TYR A 262 48.05 33.00 16.83
C TYR A 262 48.70 31.70 17.30
N GLY A 263 48.78 30.71 16.41
CA GLY A 263 49.50 29.46 16.64
C GLY A 263 48.59 28.26 16.93
N ASN A 264 49.23 27.18 17.40
CA ASN A 264 48.66 25.83 17.28
C ASN A 264 47.78 25.39 18.46
N GLU A 265 48.13 25.73 19.69
CA GLU A 265 47.38 25.33 20.89
C GLU A 265 47.01 26.54 21.74
N HIS A 266 45.72 26.69 22.03
CA HIS A 266 45.20 27.77 22.86
C HIS A 266 44.24 27.27 23.92
N ILE A 267 44.45 27.76 25.14
CA ILE A 267 43.54 27.62 26.27
C ILE A 267 42.94 29.01 26.52
N LEU A 268 41.67 29.16 26.21
CA LEU A 268 40.95 30.43 26.29
C LEU A 268 39.95 30.37 27.44
N ASN A 269 39.95 31.40 28.29
CA ASN A 269 38.94 31.57 29.32
C ASN A 269 37.79 32.42 28.78
N ALA A 270 36.62 31.81 28.62
CA ALA A 270 35.43 32.47 28.09
C ALA A 270 34.55 33.10 29.20
N GLY A 271 35.03 33.10 30.44
CA GLY A 271 34.33 33.68 31.59
C GLY A 271 33.16 32.82 32.07
N ASN A 272 32.28 33.42 32.87
CA ASN A 272 31.07 32.76 33.36
C ASN A 272 30.01 32.80 32.28
N ILE A 273 29.69 31.63 31.73
CA ILE A 273 28.69 31.45 30.70
C ILE A 273 27.58 30.59 31.30
N SER A 274 26.32 30.98 31.08
CA SER A 274 25.16 30.22 31.57
C SER A 274 25.06 28.86 30.89
N ASP A 275 24.45 27.89 31.56
CA ASP A 275 24.14 26.60 30.95
C ASP A 275 23.27 26.79 29.70
N GLY A 276 23.64 26.15 28.59
CA GLY A 276 22.95 26.32 27.31
C GLY A 276 23.73 25.79 26.12
N ILE A 277 23.14 25.88 24.93
CA ILE A 277 23.78 25.51 23.66
C ILE A 277 24.48 26.75 23.10
N TYR A 278 25.72 26.56 22.64
CA TYR A 278 26.54 27.61 22.05
C TYR A 278 27.10 27.17 20.70
N PHE A 279 27.37 28.15 19.84
CA PHE A 279 27.98 27.94 18.54
C PHE A 279 29.32 28.66 18.50
N LEU A 280 30.40 27.94 18.22
CA LEU A 280 31.72 28.52 18.01
C LEU A 280 31.95 28.80 16.53
N GLN A 281 32.32 30.02 16.20
CA GLN A 281 32.72 30.44 14.86
C GLN A 281 34.24 30.66 14.84
N LEU A 282 34.95 29.90 14.02
CA LEU A 282 36.37 30.11 13.74
C LEU A 282 36.53 30.75 12.35
N THR A 283 37.30 31.83 12.26
CA THR A 283 37.64 32.51 11.00
C THR A 283 39.15 32.70 10.91
N ARG A 284 39.79 32.18 9.87
CA ARG A 284 41.23 32.36 9.61
C ARG A 284 41.42 33.54 8.64
N GLU A 285 42.43 34.38 8.86
CA GLU A 285 42.64 35.57 8.00
C GLU A 285 43.01 35.21 6.54
N SER A 286 43.61 34.04 6.28
CA SER A 286 44.02 33.62 4.93
C SER A 286 42.89 33.05 4.08
N ASN A 287 41.81 32.58 4.71
CA ASN A 287 40.64 31.99 4.05
C ASN A 287 39.38 32.48 4.76
N GLN A 288 38.55 33.27 4.09
CA GLN A 288 37.21 33.72 4.53
C GLN A 288 36.21 32.56 4.77
N ASN A 289 36.69 31.33 4.90
CA ASN A 289 35.88 30.18 5.28
C ASN A 289 35.57 30.26 6.77
N THR A 290 34.29 30.40 7.06
CA THR A 290 33.73 30.37 8.40
C THR A 290 33.37 28.93 8.78
N THR A 291 33.86 28.46 9.92
CA THR A 291 33.44 27.15 10.47
C THR A 291 32.61 27.37 11.72
N LEU A 292 31.40 26.82 11.76
CA LEU A 292 30.53 26.81 12.95
C LEU A 292 30.56 25.42 13.61
N ILE A 293 30.80 25.39 14.92
CA ILE A 293 30.87 24.15 15.72
C ILE A 293 29.85 24.25 16.85
N PRO A 294 28.81 23.41 16.88
CA PRO A 294 27.85 23.37 17.99
C PRO A 294 28.51 22.74 19.22
N CYS A 295 28.26 23.32 20.39
CA CYS A 295 28.77 22.85 21.67
C CYS A 295 27.65 22.82 22.70
N ARG A 296 27.66 21.78 23.54
CA ARG A 296 26.67 21.50 24.59
C ARG A 296 27.33 21.53 25.96
#